data_AF-A0A399TB89-F1
#
_entry.id   AF-A0A399TB89-F1
#
_cell.length_a   1.000
_cell.length_b   1.000
_cell.length_c   1.000
_cell.angle_alpha   90.00
_cell.angle_beta   90.00
_cell.angle_gamma   90.00
#
_symmetry.space_group_name_H-M   'P 1'
#
loop_
_entity.id
_entity.type
_entity.pdbx_description
1 polymer ?
#
loop_
_entity_poly.entity_id
_entity_poly.type
_entity_poly.pdbx_seq_one_letter_code
_entity_poly.pdbx_strand_id
1 'polypeptide(L)'
;AIQQAARQLVVVLPDDADATADPLAAVARGRIRPPDVALVVTERAARAWADAGFELLADRTAGSAATAYLCADFVCRLPVRTPAALREQLAAGRSVG
;
A
#
# COMPACT_ATOMS: atom_id res chain seq x y z
N ALA A 1 2.07 25.15 -2.48
CA ALA A 1 3.39 24.52 -2.61
C ALA A 1 3.19 23.02 -2.77
N ILE A 2 3.33 22.47 -3.98
CA ILE A 2 3.30 21.02 -4.23
C ILE A 2 4.73 20.49 -4.00
N GLN A 3 5.26 20.68 -2.79
CA GLN A 3 6.67 20.40 -2.48
C GLN A 3 6.88 18.99 -1.88
N GLN A 4 5.80 18.22 -1.69
CA GLN A 4 5.89 16.83 -1.30
C GLN A 4 5.23 15.96 -2.37
N ALA A 5 6.02 15.07 -2.97
CA ALA A 5 5.54 14.05 -3.87
C ALA A 5 4.42 13.25 -3.17
N ALA A 6 3.26 13.15 -3.82
CA ALA A 6 2.17 12.32 -3.31
C ALA A 6 2.65 10.87 -3.24
N ARG A 7 2.48 10.23 -2.09
CA ARG A 7 2.81 8.81 -1.92
C ARG A 7 1.55 7.98 -1.86
N GLN A 8 1.68 6.77 -2.37
CA GLN A 8 0.60 5.80 -2.44
C GLN A 8 1.05 4.54 -1.70
N LEU A 9 0.30 4.15 -0.68
CA LEU A 9 0.46 2.89 0.02
C LEU A 9 -0.75 2.01 -0.28
N VAL A 10 -0.53 0.89 -0.96
CA VAL A 10 -1.57 -0.11 -1.22
C VAL A 10 -1.19 -1.39 -0.50
N VAL A 11 -2.08 -1.91 0.33
CA VAL A 11 -1.98 -3.25 0.91
C VAL A 11 -3.05 -4.12 0.26
N VAL A 12 -2.62 -5.17 -0.43
CA VAL A 12 -3.50 -6.19 -0.99
C VAL A 12 -3.48 -7.39 -0.06
N LEU A 13 -4.67 -7.76 0.42
CA LEU A 13 -4.91 -8.89 1.29
C LEU A 13 -5.39 -10.09 0.46
N PRO A 14 -5.04 -11.33 0.82
CA PRO A 14 -5.76 -12.51 0.35
C PRO A 14 -7.26 -12.36 0.63
N ASP A 15 -8.12 -12.94 -0.20
CA ASP A 15 -9.57 -12.73 -0.11
C ASP A 15 -10.20 -13.31 1.17
N ASP A 16 -9.56 -14.31 1.78
CA ASP A 16 -9.97 -14.95 3.02
C ASP A 16 -9.32 -14.33 4.28
N ALA A 17 -8.48 -13.30 4.11
CA ALA A 17 -7.79 -12.68 5.24
C ALA A 17 -8.70 -11.75 6.06
N ASP A 18 -8.53 -11.80 7.38
CA ASP A 18 -9.16 -10.83 8.28
C ASP A 18 -8.36 -9.51 8.27
N ALA A 19 -8.92 -8.50 7.59
CA ALA A 19 -8.32 -7.19 7.47
C ALA A 19 -8.14 -6.45 8.81
N THR A 20 -8.87 -6.82 9.88
CA THR A 20 -8.74 -6.20 11.21
C THR A 20 -7.58 -6.80 12.01
N ALA A 21 -7.31 -8.09 11.80
CA ALA A 21 -6.19 -8.81 12.42
C ALA A 21 -4.88 -8.70 11.60
N ASP A 22 -4.95 -8.31 10.31
CA ASP A 22 -3.77 -8.26 9.45
C ASP A 22 -2.73 -7.20 9.90
N PRO A 23 -1.48 -7.61 10.18
CA PRO A 23 -0.45 -6.69 10.66
C PRO A 23 -0.01 -5.61 9.65
N LEU A 24 -0.04 -5.88 8.33
CA LEU A 24 0.27 -4.87 7.32
C LEU A 24 -0.85 -3.84 7.22
N ALA A 25 -2.11 -4.30 7.27
CA ALA A 25 -3.27 -3.42 7.29
C ALA A 25 -3.25 -2.48 8.51
N ALA A 26 -2.85 -2.98 9.69
CA ALA A 26 -2.66 -2.14 10.88
C ALA A 26 -1.61 -1.04 10.68
N VAL A 27 -0.45 -1.36 10.09
CA VAL A 27 0.59 -0.36 9.77
C VAL A 27 0.09 0.67 8.76
N ALA A 28 -0.63 0.24 7.72
CA ALA A 28 -1.14 1.12 6.68
C ALA A 28 -2.20 2.10 7.21
N ARG A 29 -3.13 1.65 8.06
CA ARG A 29 -4.16 2.51 8.68
C ARG A 29 -3.56 3.57 9.61
N GLY A 30 -2.42 3.28 10.24
CA GLY A 30 -1.65 4.28 11.00
C GLY A 30 -1.00 5.37 10.13
N ARG A 31 -1.12 5.30 8.78
CA ARG A 31 -0.42 6.16 7.82
C ARG A 31 -1.32 7.18 7.11
N ILE A 32 -2.44 7.57 7.69
CA ILE A 32 -3.33 8.60 7.12
C ILE A 32 -2.80 10.01 7.47
N ARG A 33 -1.94 10.58 6.63
CA ARG A 33 -1.57 12.00 6.71
C ARG A 33 -1.48 12.58 5.29
N PRO A 34 -2.07 13.74 4.99
CA PRO A 34 -1.87 14.39 3.71
C PRO A 34 -0.37 14.70 3.46
N PRO A 35 0.14 14.61 2.21
CA PRO A 35 -0.54 14.26 0.96
C PRO A 35 -0.42 12.76 0.58
N ASP A 36 -0.61 11.84 1.53
CA ASP A 36 -0.52 10.40 1.27
C ASP A 36 -1.90 9.77 0.97
N VAL A 37 -1.95 8.85 0.01
CA VAL A 37 -3.07 7.93 -0.23
C VAL A 37 -2.71 6.58 0.40
N ALA A 38 -3.59 6.05 1.24
CA ALA A 38 -3.43 4.72 1.83
C ALA A 38 -4.69 3.89 1.59
N LEU A 39 -4.52 2.70 1.01
CA LEU A 39 -5.61 1.79 0.66
C LEU A 39 -5.28 0.38 1.16
N VAL A 40 -6.26 -0.25 1.81
CA VAL A 40 -6.21 -1.66 2.19
C VAL A 40 -7.39 -2.34 1.51
N VAL A 41 -7.13 -3.31 0.64
CA VAL A 41 -8.13 -3.99 -0.19
C VAL A 41 -7.86 -5.49 -0.24
N THR A 42 -8.88 -6.28 -0.52
CA THR A 42 -8.67 -7.69 -0.89
C THR A 42 -8.23 -7.79 -2.36
N GLU A 43 -7.65 -8.92 -2.75
CA GLU A 43 -7.23 -9.16 -4.13
C GLU A 43 -8.41 -9.08 -5.12
N ARG A 44 -9.57 -9.66 -4.79
CA ARG A 44 -10.79 -9.52 -5.59
C ARG A 44 -11.25 -8.08 -5.74
N ALA A 45 -11.18 -7.28 -4.67
CA ALA A 45 -11.56 -5.87 -4.72
C ALA A 45 -10.56 -5.05 -5.55
N ALA A 46 -9.25 -5.32 -5.40
CA ALA A 46 -8.20 -4.70 -6.20
C ALA A 46 -8.44 -4.94 -7.69
N ARG A 47 -8.72 -6.19 -8.07
CA ARG A 47 -9.03 -6.57 -9.46
C ARG A 47 -10.29 -5.87 -9.98
N ALA A 48 -11.39 -5.88 -9.21
CA ALA A 48 -12.64 -5.27 -9.63
C ALA A 48 -12.51 -3.75 -9.88
N TRP A 49 -11.69 -3.06 -9.08
CA TRP A 49 -11.44 -1.63 -9.26
C TRP A 49 -10.46 -1.37 -10.42
N ALA A 50 -9.44 -2.21 -10.59
CA ALA A 50 -8.56 -2.14 -11.76
C ALA A 50 -9.37 -2.31 -13.07
N ASP A 51 -10.27 -3.30 -13.11
CA ASP A 51 -11.18 -3.55 -14.25
C ASP A 51 -12.14 -2.37 -14.50
N ALA A 52 -12.44 -1.57 -13.47
CA ALA A 52 -13.22 -0.34 -13.56
C ALA A 52 -12.40 0.91 -13.97
N GLY A 53 -11.10 0.76 -14.22
CA GLY A 53 -10.19 1.83 -14.67
C GLY A 53 -9.38 2.52 -13.57
N PHE A 54 -9.35 1.99 -12.35
CA PHE A 54 -8.49 2.51 -11.28
C PHE A 54 -7.08 1.92 -11.35
N GLU A 55 -6.24 2.48 -12.24
CA GLU A 55 -4.87 2.03 -12.53
C GLU A 55 -3.94 1.91 -11.30
N LEU A 56 -4.25 2.60 -10.19
CA LEU A 56 -3.53 2.44 -8.91
C LEU A 56 -3.46 0.97 -8.44
N LEU A 57 -4.47 0.18 -8.80
CA LEU A 57 -4.64 -1.21 -8.37
C LEU A 57 -4.21 -2.23 -9.44
N ALA A 58 -3.82 -1.76 -10.64
CA ALA A 58 -3.34 -2.63 -11.70
C ALA A 58 -2.08 -3.39 -11.24
N ASP A 59 -2.05 -4.69 -11.54
CA ASP A 59 -0.98 -5.62 -11.22
C ASP A 59 -0.62 -5.74 -9.72
N ARG A 60 -1.56 -5.39 -8.82
CA ARG A 60 -1.37 -5.53 -7.37
C ARG A 60 -2.09 -6.76 -6.85
N THR A 61 -1.31 -7.69 -6.30
CA THR A 61 -1.77 -9.02 -5.87
C THR A 61 -1.22 -9.35 -4.49
N ALA A 62 -1.97 -10.07 -3.66
CA ALA A 62 -1.46 -10.57 -2.40
C ALA A 62 -0.57 -11.79 -2.62
N GLY A 63 -0.99 -12.73 -3.48
CA GLY A 63 -0.37 -14.05 -3.56
C GLY A 63 -0.73 -14.88 -2.32
N SER A 64 0.23 -15.54 -1.69
CA SER A 64 -0.02 -16.40 -0.52
C SER A 64 -0.18 -15.65 0.82
N ALA A 65 0.08 -14.34 0.86
CA ALA A 65 0.03 -13.52 2.06
C ALA A 65 -0.20 -12.04 1.70
N ALA A 66 -0.59 -11.22 2.67
CA ALA A 66 -0.74 -9.79 2.45
C ALA A 66 0.55 -9.17 1.87
N THR A 67 0.40 -8.34 0.84
CA THR A 67 1.51 -7.66 0.16
C THR A 67 1.27 -6.16 0.13
N ALA A 68 2.25 -5.40 0.61
CA ALA A 68 2.23 -3.95 0.61
C ALA A 68 3.11 -3.37 -0.51
N TYR A 69 2.58 -2.36 -1.17
CA TYR A 69 3.23 -1.60 -2.23
C TYR A 69 3.29 -0.13 -1.81
N LEU A 70 4.50 0.42 -1.72
CA LEU A 70 4.73 1.84 -1.45
C LEU A 70 5.33 2.49 -2.69
N CYS A 71 4.59 3.44 -3.26
CA CYS A 71 4.96 4.14 -4.47
C CYS A 71 5.05 5.66 -4.24
N ALA A 72 6.00 6.30 -4.90
CA ALA A 72 6.17 7.74 -4.94
C ALA A 72 6.63 8.10 -6.35
N ASP A 73 6.13 9.21 -6.91
CA ASP A 73 6.51 9.68 -8.25
C ASP A 73 6.42 8.58 -9.33
N PHE A 74 5.34 7.80 -9.30
CA PHE A 74 5.08 6.66 -10.22
C PHE A 74 6.08 5.49 -10.13
N VAL A 75 6.99 5.50 -9.15
CA VAL A 75 7.93 4.40 -8.91
C VAL A 75 7.59 3.71 -7.59
N CYS A 76 7.40 2.40 -7.66
CA CYS A 76 7.19 1.59 -6.47
C CYS A 76 8.50 1.01 -5.96
N ARG A 77 8.67 1.02 -4.64
CA ARG A 77 9.69 0.19 -3.99
C ARG A 77 9.32 -1.29 -4.13
N LEU A 78 10.29 -2.17 -3.86
CA LEU A 78 10.03 -3.61 -3.84
C LEU A 78 8.85 -3.92 -2.90
N PRO A 79 7.85 -4.70 -3.33
CA PRO A 79 6.73 -5.07 -2.48
C PRO A 79 7.19 -5.86 -1.25
N VAL A 80 6.55 -5.61 -0.11
CA VAL A 80 6.92 -6.24 1.17
C VAL A 80 5.74 -6.95 1.80
N ARG A 81 6.03 -8.04 2.52
CA ARG A 81 5.02 -8.92 3.14
C ARG A 81 5.07 -8.90 4.67
N THR A 82 5.90 -8.05 5.26
CA THR A 82 6.09 -7.97 6.71
C THR A 82 5.94 -6.54 7.24
N PRO A 83 5.37 -6.37 8.44
CA PRO A 83 5.25 -5.06 9.08
C PRO A 83 6.59 -4.36 9.31
N ALA A 84 7.65 -5.12 9.63
CA ALA A 84 8.98 -4.56 9.85
C ALA A 84 9.53 -3.90 8.57
N ALA A 85 9.51 -4.63 7.45
CA ALA A 85 9.98 -4.11 6.17
C ALA A 85 9.14 -2.92 5.68
N LEU A 86 7.82 -2.93 5.90
CA LEU A 86 6.97 -1.77 5.57
C LEU A 86 7.35 -0.53 6.40
N ARG A 87 7.60 -0.69 7.71
CA ARG A 87 8.04 0.42 8.57
C ARG A 87 9.40 0.98 8.13
N GLU A 88 10.33 0.13 7.73
CA GLU A 88 11.62 0.55 7.17
C GLU A 88 11.45 1.40 5.91
N GLN A 89 10.61 0.96 4.95
CA GLN A 89 10.31 1.75 3.75
C GLN A 89 9.65 3.10 4.07
N LEU A 90 8.70 3.10 5.02
CA LEU A 90 8.02 4.32 5.47
C LEU A 90 8.98 5.28 6.19
N ALA A 91 10.01 4.77 6.87
CA ALA A 91 11.05 5.58 7.50
C ALA A 91 12.05 6.15 6.49
N ALA A 92 12.49 5.33 5.54
CA ALA A 92 13.42 5.74 4.47
C ALA A 92 12.85 6.81 3.54
N GLY A 93 11.51 6.89 3.42
CA GLY A 93 10.82 7.93 2.68
C GLY A 93 10.62 9.25 3.44
N ARG A 94 11.10 9.38 4.70
CA ARG A 94 11.03 10.65 5.46
C ARG A 94 12.34 11.45 5.40
N SER A 95 13.34 11.00 4.65
CA SER A 95 14.73 11.49 4.71
C SER A 95 14.99 12.82 3.98
N VAL A 96 13.97 13.65 3.74
CA VAL A 96 14.18 15.02 3.25
C VAL A 96 13.28 15.95 4.04
N GLY A 97 13.92 16.68 4.95
CA GLY A 97 13.40 17.74 5.79
C GLY A 97 14.56 18.37 6.53
#